data_AF-U2TP51-F1
#
_entry.id   AF-U2TP51-F1
#
_cell.length_a   1.000
_cell.length_b   1.000
_cell.length_c   1.000
_cell.angle_alpha   90.00
_cell.angle_beta   90.00
_cell.angle_gamma   90.00
#
_symmetry.space_group_name_H-M   'P 1'
#
loop_
_entity.id
_entity.type
_entity.pdbx_description
1 polymer ?
#
loop_
_entity_poly.entity_id
_entity_poly.type
_entity_poly.pdbx_seq_one_letter_code
_entity_poly.pdbx_strand_id
1 'polypeptide(L)'
;MPQQTMAYQAPVPLQQNQQVPCQQAYWQPQQAYQQPIPQAQSCQQAAYPQPYQQAPGPYQAYQPVYQQQVPVAIPIAPRKPRSGWGRLIGGLLLGFVAYLGGALVGLLISWATGADYLLTIEVSCAVVASLCCLMLGGRQLLTWDRATFRECFSRLWWMFIPILFFVQLMLISSLAEGSTLDPNWPLNILYLLVFTTAVGLFEEALFRGLLLHGLLARMGTNQRGVIGALVISSLLFGMAHISPGNVDFGDGLQVAQAILKICQAGLLGFVFAAFSARQNRIYGVGLMHALTDFLIMFVPDALMGPMVETSYVSDGSDGGVIIVMYLVYIALYLPAAIMAWRSLKGSPQPLRGAFYHA
;
A
#
# COMPACT_ATOMS: atom_id res chain seq x y z
N MET A 1 41.43 7.53 51.84
CA MET A 1 41.45 8.96 52.20
C MET A 1 41.14 9.76 50.94
N PRO A 2 40.38 10.86 50.99
CA PRO A 2 38.94 10.91 51.19
C PRO A 2 38.19 11.52 49.99
N GLN A 3 36.86 11.39 50.03
CA GLN A 3 35.87 12.00 49.15
C GLN A 3 36.03 13.52 49.07
N GLN A 4 35.90 14.08 47.85
CA GLN A 4 35.60 15.49 47.63
C GLN A 4 34.22 15.62 46.98
N THR A 5 33.27 16.04 47.81
CA THR A 5 31.98 16.62 47.44
C THR A 5 32.19 17.97 46.76
N MET A 6 31.74 18.12 45.51
CA MET A 6 31.43 19.43 44.93
C MET A 6 29.92 19.57 44.80
N ALA A 7 29.36 20.41 45.68
CA ALA A 7 28.03 20.97 45.52
C ALA A 7 28.07 21.99 44.39
N TYR A 8 27.14 21.90 43.43
CA TYR A 8 26.91 22.97 42.46
C TYR A 8 25.44 23.41 42.49
N GLN A 9 25.29 24.72 42.42
CA GLN A 9 24.17 25.53 42.88
C GLN A 9 22.91 25.41 42.00
N ALA A 10 21.75 25.49 42.64
CA ALA A 10 20.45 25.61 42.00
C ALA A 10 20.30 26.96 41.26
N PRO A 11 19.70 27.00 40.06
CA PRO A 11 19.39 28.26 39.40
C PRO A 11 18.19 28.98 40.05
N VAL A 12 18.37 30.28 40.25
CA VAL A 12 17.39 31.26 40.76
C VAL A 12 16.22 31.42 39.77
N PRO A 13 14.96 31.54 40.24
CA PRO A 13 13.79 31.63 39.36
C PRO A 13 13.71 32.98 38.64
N LEU A 14 13.50 32.94 37.31
CA LEU A 14 13.19 34.14 36.53
C LEU A 14 11.73 34.57 36.79
N GLN A 15 11.59 35.84 37.17
CA GLN A 15 10.33 36.51 37.48
C GLN A 15 9.40 36.59 36.26
N GLN A 16 8.11 36.39 36.54
CA GLN A 16 6.98 36.75 35.68
C GLN A 16 7.07 38.20 35.20
N ASN A 17 6.86 38.42 33.90
CA ASN A 17 6.20 39.65 33.48
C ASN A 17 5.40 39.53 32.17
N GLN A 18 4.14 39.91 32.31
CA GLN A 18 3.24 40.56 31.35
C GLN A 18 2.68 39.75 30.17
N GLN A 19 1.45 39.28 30.40
CA GLN A 19 0.46 38.90 29.40
C GLN A 19 0.20 40.06 28.42
N VAL A 20 0.31 39.78 27.12
CA VAL A 20 -0.22 40.64 26.04
C VAL A 20 -1.41 39.88 25.41
N PRO A 21 -2.62 40.47 25.36
CA PRO A 21 -3.80 39.76 24.87
C PRO A 21 -3.83 39.73 23.34
N CYS A 22 -3.77 38.53 22.74
CA CYS A 22 -4.17 38.36 21.34
C CYS A 22 -5.70 38.42 21.24
N GLN A 23 -6.19 39.50 20.62
CA GLN A 23 -7.61 39.70 20.34
C GLN A 23 -8.15 38.63 19.38
N GLN A 24 -9.34 38.13 19.72
CA GLN A 24 -10.18 37.31 18.86
C GLN A 24 -10.63 38.11 17.62
N ALA A 25 -10.26 37.64 16.42
CA ALA A 25 -10.89 38.09 15.19
C ALA A 25 -12.17 37.29 14.96
N TYR A 26 -13.31 37.94 15.24
CA TYR A 26 -14.63 37.50 14.80
C TYR A 26 -14.70 37.52 13.27
N TRP A 27 -14.89 36.36 12.64
CA TRP A 27 -15.28 36.28 11.23
C TRP A 27 -16.79 36.45 11.10
N GLN A 28 -17.23 37.58 10.55
CA GLN A 28 -18.58 37.75 10.00
C GLN A 28 -18.58 37.36 8.51
N PRO A 29 -19.66 36.76 7.98
CA PRO A 29 -19.75 36.40 6.57
C PRO A 29 -20.24 37.61 5.75
N GLN A 30 -19.48 38.02 4.73
CA GLN A 30 -19.95 38.96 3.73
C GLN A 30 -19.79 38.44 2.30
N GLN A 31 -20.97 38.27 1.70
CA GLN A 31 -21.36 38.54 0.31
C GLN A 31 -20.97 37.57 -0.81
N ALA A 32 -22.05 37.06 -1.41
CA ALA A 32 -22.14 36.19 -2.55
C ALA A 32 -21.64 36.88 -3.83
N TYR A 33 -20.73 36.22 -4.55
CA TYR A 33 -20.48 36.51 -5.96
C TYR A 33 -21.58 35.87 -6.81
N GLN A 34 -22.39 36.72 -7.44
CA GLN A 34 -23.35 36.35 -8.48
C GLN A 34 -22.58 35.88 -9.73
N GLN A 35 -22.81 34.64 -10.15
CA GLN A 35 -22.45 34.12 -11.47
C GLN A 35 -23.66 34.29 -12.40
N PRO A 36 -23.52 34.84 -13.62
CA PRO A 36 -24.65 34.96 -14.54
C PRO A 36 -25.05 33.59 -15.09
N ILE A 37 -26.37 33.36 -15.10
CA ILE A 37 -27.08 32.19 -15.61
C ILE A 37 -26.90 32.09 -17.14
N PRO A 38 -26.39 30.97 -17.70
CA PRO A 38 -26.55 30.70 -19.12
C PRO A 38 -28.02 30.35 -19.40
N GLN A 39 -28.66 31.15 -20.25
CA GLN A 39 -30.03 30.93 -20.70
C GLN A 39 -30.19 29.55 -21.34
N ALA A 40 -31.24 28.85 -20.94
CA ALA A 40 -31.65 27.58 -21.53
C ALA A 40 -32.02 27.78 -23.00
N GLN A 41 -31.27 27.16 -23.91
CA GLN A 41 -31.71 26.99 -25.29
C GLN A 41 -32.79 25.91 -25.33
N SER A 42 -33.98 26.32 -25.79
CA SER A 42 -35.13 25.47 -25.99
C SER A 42 -34.84 24.42 -27.06
N CYS A 43 -35.21 23.17 -26.76
CA CYS A 43 -35.23 22.08 -27.71
C CYS A 43 -36.23 22.40 -28.83
N GLN A 44 -35.73 22.77 -30.02
CA GLN A 44 -36.55 22.77 -31.23
C GLN A 44 -36.61 21.34 -31.77
N GLN A 45 -37.82 20.79 -31.78
CA GLN A 45 -38.16 19.53 -32.42
C GLN A 45 -37.84 19.60 -33.92
N ALA A 46 -37.09 18.62 -34.41
CA ALA A 46 -36.86 18.44 -35.84
C ALA A 46 -38.20 18.09 -36.53
N ALA A 47 -38.69 19.02 -37.35
CA ALA A 47 -39.83 18.79 -38.23
C ALA A 47 -39.41 17.82 -39.35
N TYR A 48 -40.18 16.75 -39.53
CA TYR A 48 -40.07 15.83 -40.67
C TYR A 48 -40.64 16.50 -41.93
N PRO A 49 -39.91 16.55 -43.07
CA PRO A 49 -40.52 16.80 -44.36
C PRO A 49 -40.91 15.47 -45.05
N GLN A 50 -42.16 15.41 -45.48
CA GLN A 50 -42.77 14.41 -46.37
C GLN A 50 -42.19 14.51 -47.81
N PRO A 51 -42.45 13.50 -48.69
CA PRO A 51 -41.52 13.12 -49.75
C PRO A 51 -41.84 13.72 -51.15
N TYR A 52 -40.84 13.59 -52.03
CA TYR A 52 -40.83 13.77 -53.49
C TYR A 52 -40.93 15.21 -54.02
N GLN A 53 -39.80 15.70 -54.55
CA GLN A 53 -39.73 16.44 -55.80
C GLN A 53 -38.36 16.18 -56.46
N GLN A 54 -38.38 15.51 -57.61
CA GLN A 54 -37.20 15.28 -58.45
C GLN A 54 -36.85 16.56 -59.21
N ALA A 55 -35.59 16.99 -59.14
CA ALA A 55 -35.00 17.97 -60.05
C ALA A 55 -33.83 17.31 -60.79
N PRO A 56 -33.69 17.46 -62.13
CA PRO A 56 -32.67 16.77 -62.90
C PRO A 56 -31.30 17.45 -62.75
N GLY A 57 -30.31 16.69 -62.27
CA GLY A 57 -28.90 17.09 -62.20
C GLY A 57 -28.14 16.73 -63.50
N PRO A 58 -27.03 17.44 -63.81
CA PRO A 58 -26.32 17.31 -65.08
C PRO A 58 -25.54 15.99 -65.17
N TYR A 59 -25.46 15.43 -66.36
CA TYR A 59 -24.67 14.23 -66.68
C TYR A 59 -23.19 14.44 -66.31
N GLN A 60 -22.71 13.75 -65.27
CA GLN A 60 -21.28 13.56 -65.01
C GLN A 60 -20.82 12.22 -65.60
N ALA A 61 -19.78 12.28 -66.42
CA ALA A 61 -19.14 11.12 -67.03
C ALA A 61 -18.57 10.18 -65.96
N TYR A 62 -18.89 8.90 -66.07
CA TYR A 62 -18.40 7.84 -65.20
C TYR A 62 -16.90 7.61 -65.48
N GLN A 63 -16.02 7.88 -64.52
CA GLN A 63 -14.66 7.34 -64.54
C GLN A 63 -14.62 6.05 -63.71
N PRO A 64 -14.11 4.92 -64.25
CA PRO A 64 -13.95 3.71 -63.45
C PRO A 64 -12.88 3.94 -62.40
N VAL A 65 -13.27 3.81 -61.13
CA VAL A 65 -12.34 3.75 -59.99
C VAL A 65 -11.56 2.45 -60.13
N TYR A 66 -10.25 2.53 -60.41
CA TYR A 66 -9.36 1.39 -60.26
C TYR A 66 -9.40 0.94 -58.81
N GLN A 67 -9.94 -0.25 -58.55
CA GLN A 67 -9.85 -0.90 -57.24
C GLN A 67 -8.37 -1.09 -56.92
N GLN A 68 -7.83 -0.26 -56.02
CA GLN A 68 -6.59 -0.59 -55.33
C GLN A 68 -6.82 -1.92 -54.61
N GLN A 69 -6.09 -2.96 -55.02
CA GLN A 69 -6.04 -4.22 -54.31
C GLN A 69 -5.55 -3.92 -52.88
N VAL A 70 -6.46 -3.96 -51.92
CA VAL A 70 -6.13 -3.94 -50.50
C VAL A 70 -5.22 -5.15 -50.26
N PRO A 71 -3.96 -4.96 -49.81
CA PRO A 71 -3.09 -6.10 -49.58
C PRO A 71 -3.78 -7.04 -48.59
N VAL A 72 -3.94 -8.30 -49.00
CA VAL A 72 -4.49 -9.35 -48.15
C VAL A 72 -3.62 -9.42 -46.91
N ALA A 73 -4.16 -8.97 -45.77
CA ALA A 73 -3.49 -9.09 -44.49
C ALA A 73 -3.26 -10.58 -44.26
N ILE A 74 -1.98 -11.01 -44.32
CA ILE A 74 -1.59 -12.38 -44.00
C ILE A 74 -2.10 -12.62 -42.57
N PRO A 75 -3.02 -13.58 -42.34
CA PRO A 75 -3.47 -13.88 -41.00
C PRO A 75 -2.26 -14.41 -40.22
N ILE A 76 -1.68 -13.56 -39.37
CA ILE A 76 -0.64 -13.98 -38.43
C ILE A 76 -1.30 -15.02 -37.55
N ALA A 77 -0.84 -16.27 -37.65
CA ALA A 77 -1.33 -17.35 -36.82
C ALA A 77 -1.30 -16.89 -35.34
N PRO A 78 -2.39 -17.07 -34.58
CA PRO A 78 -2.42 -16.63 -33.19
C PRO A 78 -1.28 -17.30 -32.43
N ARG A 79 -0.33 -16.50 -31.94
CA ARG A 79 0.79 -17.00 -31.14
C ARG A 79 0.20 -17.80 -29.97
N LYS A 80 0.64 -19.05 -29.82
CA LYS A 80 0.21 -19.92 -28.72
C LYS A 80 0.39 -19.16 -27.39
N PRO A 81 -0.64 -19.07 -26.52
CA PRO A 81 -0.55 -18.29 -25.29
C PRO A 81 0.63 -18.81 -24.47
N ARG A 82 1.51 -17.89 -24.04
CA ARG A 82 2.70 -18.24 -23.25
C ARG A 82 2.22 -18.85 -21.93
N SER A 83 2.88 -19.92 -21.48
CA SER A 83 2.45 -20.70 -20.31
C SER A 83 2.52 -19.93 -18.98
N GLY A 84 3.23 -18.80 -18.94
CA GLY A 84 3.42 -17.98 -17.73
C GLY A 84 4.46 -18.53 -16.75
N TRP A 85 4.91 -19.78 -16.91
CA TRP A 85 5.88 -20.42 -16.01
C TRP A 85 7.20 -19.67 -15.88
N GLY A 86 7.77 -19.18 -16.98
CA GLY A 86 9.03 -18.43 -16.94
C GLY A 86 8.92 -17.15 -16.12
N ARG A 87 7.76 -16.47 -16.15
CA ARG A 87 7.51 -15.27 -15.33
C ARG A 87 7.30 -15.60 -13.86
N LEU A 88 6.61 -16.70 -13.55
CA LEU A 88 6.47 -17.19 -12.18
C LEU A 88 7.84 -17.58 -11.58
N ILE A 89 8.61 -18.40 -12.29
CA ILE A 89 9.95 -18.82 -11.84
C ILE A 89 10.86 -17.60 -11.68
N GLY A 90 10.85 -16.68 -12.65
CA GLY A 90 11.58 -15.42 -12.55
C GLY A 90 11.16 -14.59 -11.34
N GLY A 91 9.86 -14.47 -11.06
CA GLY A 91 9.34 -13.79 -9.87
C GLY A 91 9.79 -14.41 -8.56
N LEU A 92 9.79 -15.74 -8.45
CA LEU A 92 10.26 -16.45 -7.26
C LEU A 92 11.77 -16.30 -7.05
N LEU A 93 12.57 -16.52 -8.10
CA LEU A 93 14.03 -16.39 -8.03
C LEU A 93 14.46 -14.96 -7.69
N LEU A 94 13.88 -13.98 -8.38
CA LEU A 94 14.19 -12.57 -8.10
C LEU A 94 13.58 -12.09 -6.79
N GLY A 95 12.49 -12.69 -6.31
CA GLY A 95 11.97 -12.45 -4.95
C GLY A 95 12.98 -12.89 -3.89
N PHE A 96 13.60 -14.07 -4.07
CA PHE A 96 14.67 -14.53 -3.19
C PHE A 96 15.91 -13.62 -3.24
N VAL A 97 16.31 -13.18 -4.43
CA VAL A 97 17.39 -12.18 -4.60
C VAL A 97 17.04 -10.85 -3.93
N ALA A 98 15.79 -10.38 -4.06
CA ALA A 98 15.34 -9.15 -3.44
C ALA A 98 15.41 -9.21 -1.91
N TYR A 99 14.97 -10.33 -1.33
CA TYR A 99 15.02 -10.54 0.12
C TYR A 99 16.45 -10.68 0.64
N LEU A 100 17.21 -11.70 0.20
CA LEU A 100 18.55 -11.94 0.75
C LEU A 100 19.61 -10.97 0.23
N GLY A 101 19.56 -10.64 -1.05
CA GLY A 101 20.50 -9.69 -1.66
C GLY A 101 20.28 -8.27 -1.13
N GLY A 102 19.02 -7.85 -0.97
CA GLY A 102 18.67 -6.60 -0.32
C GLY A 102 19.19 -6.52 1.12
N ALA A 103 18.95 -7.56 1.92
CA ALA A 103 19.42 -7.62 3.30
C ALA A 103 20.96 -7.59 3.39
N LEU A 104 21.66 -8.35 2.54
CA LEU A 104 23.13 -8.33 2.49
C LEU A 104 23.66 -6.93 2.14
N VAL A 105 23.09 -6.27 1.14
CA VAL A 105 23.48 -4.90 0.77
C VAL A 105 23.22 -3.94 1.93
N GLY A 106 22.07 -4.04 2.60
CA GLY A 106 21.74 -3.21 3.75
C GLY A 106 22.71 -3.40 4.92
N LEU A 107 23.07 -4.64 5.23
CA LEU A 107 24.07 -4.95 6.25
C LEU A 107 25.45 -4.38 5.90
N LEU A 108 25.89 -4.49 4.64
CA LEU A 108 27.15 -3.91 4.18
C LEU A 108 27.16 -2.38 4.27
N ILE A 109 26.05 -1.72 3.93
CA ILE A 109 25.91 -0.26 4.07
C ILE A 109 25.96 0.14 5.54
N SER A 110 25.21 -0.55 6.41
CA SER A 110 25.24 -0.29 7.86
C SER A 110 26.66 -0.44 8.42
N TRP A 111 27.35 -1.55 8.08
CA TRP A 111 28.73 -1.77 8.47
C TRP A 111 29.69 -0.67 7.99
N ALA A 112 29.55 -0.21 6.74
CA ALA A 112 30.44 0.78 6.16
C ALA A 112 30.21 2.21 6.67
N THR A 113 28.97 2.54 7.07
CA THR A 113 28.55 3.91 7.41
C THR A 113 28.27 4.13 8.90
N GLY A 114 28.08 3.06 9.66
CA GLY A 114 27.56 3.11 11.02
C GLY A 114 26.07 3.45 11.12
N ALA A 115 25.35 3.45 9.99
CA ALA A 115 23.90 3.69 9.97
C ALA A 115 23.13 2.51 10.59
N ASP A 116 21.91 2.80 11.08
CA ASP A 116 21.02 1.79 11.64
C ASP A 116 20.74 0.65 10.64
N TYR A 117 20.94 -0.60 11.08
CA TYR A 117 20.87 -1.76 10.20
C TYR A 117 19.45 -2.10 9.78
N LEU A 118 18.44 -1.84 10.62
CA LEU A 118 17.04 -2.08 10.25
C LEU A 118 16.68 -1.16 9.10
N LEU A 119 16.99 0.14 9.23
CA LEU A 119 16.71 1.10 8.16
C LEU A 119 17.46 0.76 6.87
N THR A 120 18.76 0.45 6.93
CA THR A 120 19.53 0.16 5.72
C THR A 120 19.09 -1.13 5.03
N ILE A 121 18.68 -2.15 5.79
CA ILE A 121 18.09 -3.38 5.25
C ILE A 121 16.81 -3.05 4.50
N GLU A 122 15.85 -2.37 5.13
CA GLU A 122 14.55 -2.11 4.50
C GLU A 122 14.67 -1.24 3.24
N VAL A 123 15.51 -0.20 3.28
CA VAL A 123 15.76 0.64 2.10
C VAL A 123 16.43 -0.16 0.99
N SER A 124 17.43 -0.98 1.31
CA SER A 124 18.14 -1.80 0.32
C SER A 124 17.24 -2.86 -0.30
N CYS A 125 16.44 -3.54 0.53
CA CYS A 125 15.41 -4.48 0.11
C CYS A 125 14.38 -3.83 -0.82
N ALA A 126 13.88 -2.63 -0.50
CA ALA A 126 12.96 -1.89 -1.37
C ALA A 126 13.58 -1.56 -2.74
N VAL A 127 14.84 -1.10 -2.75
CA VAL A 127 15.57 -0.78 -3.98
C VAL A 127 15.81 -2.04 -4.82
N VAL A 128 16.34 -3.11 -4.24
CA VAL A 128 16.63 -4.35 -4.96
C VAL A 128 15.35 -5.02 -5.47
N ALA A 129 14.27 -5.05 -4.67
CA ALA A 129 12.97 -5.56 -5.10
C ALA A 129 12.40 -4.77 -6.28
N SER A 130 12.54 -3.45 -6.27
CA SER A 130 12.15 -2.59 -7.39
C SER A 130 12.96 -2.87 -8.65
N LEU A 131 14.29 -3.01 -8.55
CA LEU A 131 15.14 -3.40 -9.67
C LEU A 131 14.76 -4.77 -10.23
N CYS A 132 14.47 -5.75 -9.37
CA CYS A 132 13.98 -7.06 -9.75
C CYS A 132 12.64 -6.99 -10.52
N CYS A 133 11.71 -6.12 -10.08
CA CYS A 133 10.46 -5.89 -10.81
C CYS A 133 10.73 -5.33 -12.21
N LEU A 134 11.70 -4.42 -12.37
CA LEU A 134 12.11 -3.89 -13.67
C LEU A 134 12.74 -4.95 -14.57
N MET A 135 13.55 -5.87 -14.02
CA MET A 135 14.15 -6.98 -14.78
C MET A 135 13.10 -7.93 -15.38
N LEU A 136 11.95 -8.08 -14.74
CA LEU A 136 10.80 -8.82 -15.29
C LEU A 136 9.90 -7.97 -16.20
N GLY A 137 10.29 -6.73 -16.47
CA GLY A 137 9.55 -5.78 -17.30
C GLY A 137 8.35 -5.14 -16.61
N GLY A 138 8.29 -5.20 -15.28
CA GLY A 138 7.23 -4.63 -14.46
C GLY A 138 7.28 -3.11 -14.29
N ARG A 139 7.73 -2.35 -15.30
CA ARG A 139 7.85 -0.88 -15.19
C ARG A 139 6.54 -0.21 -14.77
N GLN A 140 5.40 -0.71 -15.25
CA GLN A 140 4.07 -0.25 -14.86
C GLN A 140 3.83 -0.33 -13.35
N LEU A 141 4.33 -1.38 -12.68
CA LEU A 141 4.19 -1.58 -11.24
C LEU A 141 4.75 -0.41 -10.46
N LEU A 142 5.89 0.11 -10.97
CA LEU A 142 6.67 1.18 -10.38
C LEU A 142 6.36 2.55 -10.99
N THR A 143 5.22 2.72 -11.66
CA THR A 143 4.78 4.06 -12.03
C THR A 143 4.02 4.70 -10.88
N TRP A 144 4.40 5.92 -10.51
CA TRP A 144 3.60 6.73 -9.61
C TRP A 144 2.28 7.12 -10.29
N ASP A 145 1.17 6.92 -9.60
CA ASP A 145 -0.12 7.48 -9.99
C ASP A 145 -0.97 7.79 -8.76
N ARG A 146 -1.18 9.08 -8.52
CA ARG A 146 -2.02 9.60 -7.44
C ARG A 146 -3.44 9.02 -7.46
N ALA A 147 -3.98 8.70 -8.63
CA ALA A 147 -5.32 8.12 -8.73
C ALA A 147 -5.41 6.74 -8.07
N THR A 148 -4.34 5.93 -8.13
CA THR A 148 -4.31 4.60 -7.51
C THR A 148 -4.33 4.67 -5.99
N PHE A 149 -3.53 5.56 -5.40
CA PHE A 149 -3.55 5.82 -3.96
C PHE A 149 -4.90 6.37 -3.53
N ARG A 150 -5.44 7.37 -4.25
CA ARG A 150 -6.75 7.96 -3.93
C ARG A 150 -7.86 6.93 -3.96
N GLU A 151 -7.90 6.05 -4.96
CA GLU A 151 -8.87 4.96 -5.03
C GLU A 151 -8.73 4.00 -3.83
N CYS A 152 -7.51 3.56 -3.54
CA CYS A 152 -7.25 2.68 -2.40
C CYS A 152 -7.69 3.33 -1.07
N PHE A 153 -7.22 4.55 -0.82
CA PHE A 153 -7.55 5.32 0.39
C PHE A 153 -9.06 5.56 0.52
N SER A 154 -9.72 6.06 -0.53
CA SER A 154 -11.17 6.35 -0.48
C SER A 154 -12.03 5.12 -0.17
N ARG A 155 -11.57 3.91 -0.50
CA ARG A 155 -12.29 2.67 -0.21
C ARG A 155 -11.93 2.06 1.14
N LEU A 156 -10.76 2.38 1.69
CA LEU A 156 -10.20 1.73 2.87
C LEU A 156 -9.97 2.66 4.07
N TRP A 157 -10.21 3.97 3.96
CA TRP A 157 -9.92 4.94 5.02
C TRP A 157 -10.55 4.58 6.38
N TRP A 158 -11.73 3.95 6.37
CA TRP A 158 -12.44 3.54 7.58
C TRP A 158 -11.69 2.45 8.36
N MET A 159 -10.75 1.73 7.74
CA MET A 159 -9.87 0.77 8.41
C MET A 159 -8.90 1.45 9.38
N PHE A 160 -8.67 2.77 9.25
CA PHE A 160 -7.83 3.53 10.18
C PHE A 160 -8.55 3.90 11.48
N ILE A 161 -9.90 3.88 11.53
CA ILE A 161 -10.67 4.18 12.74
C ILE A 161 -10.24 3.32 13.95
N PRO A 162 -10.19 1.97 13.87
CA PRO A 162 -9.72 1.13 14.98
C PRO A 162 -8.24 1.33 15.30
N ILE A 163 -7.41 1.62 14.30
CA ILE A 163 -5.98 1.85 14.49
C ILE A 163 -5.80 3.13 15.31
N LEU A 164 -6.48 4.21 14.93
CA LEU A 164 -6.46 5.47 15.67
C LEU A 164 -7.06 5.31 17.07
N PHE A 165 -8.12 4.52 17.23
CA PHE A 165 -8.65 4.19 18.55
C PHE A 165 -7.61 3.47 19.42
N PHE A 166 -6.90 2.48 18.87
CA PHE A 166 -5.85 1.75 19.57
C PHE A 166 -4.65 2.65 19.93
N VAL A 167 -4.22 3.51 19.00
CA VAL A 167 -3.21 4.56 19.25
C VAL A 167 -3.61 5.45 20.42
N GLN A 168 -4.88 5.85 20.51
CA GLN A 168 -5.39 6.63 21.64
C GLN A 168 -5.34 5.85 22.96
N LEU A 169 -5.69 4.56 22.95
CA LEU A 169 -5.57 3.71 24.14
C LEU A 169 -4.11 3.58 24.60
N MET A 170 -3.18 3.42 23.66
CA MET A 170 -1.74 3.38 23.96
C MET A 170 -1.28 4.69 24.61
N LEU A 171 -1.68 5.84 24.05
CA LEU A 171 -1.36 7.15 24.64
C LEU A 171 -1.91 7.31 26.06
N ILE A 172 -3.15 6.86 26.31
CA ILE A 172 -3.76 6.89 27.64
C ILE A 172 -3.00 5.97 28.61
N SER A 173 -2.61 4.77 28.17
CA SER A 173 -1.81 3.84 28.99
C SER A 173 -0.46 4.45 29.36
N SER A 174 0.26 4.99 28.37
CA SER A 174 1.55 5.63 28.60
C SER A 174 1.45 6.82 29.56
N LEU A 175 0.37 7.61 29.47
CA LEU A 175 0.12 8.71 30.40
C LEU A 175 -0.20 8.20 31.82
N ALA A 176 -0.98 7.12 31.93
CA ALA A 176 -1.33 6.51 33.22
C ALA A 176 -0.11 5.89 33.92
N GLU A 177 0.82 5.34 33.15
CA GLU A 177 2.10 4.77 33.62
C GLU A 177 3.15 5.85 33.96
N GLY A 178 2.88 7.12 33.63
CA GLY A 178 3.82 8.22 33.85
C GLY A 178 5.01 8.21 32.89
N SER A 179 4.87 7.58 31.71
CA SER A 179 5.91 7.52 30.68
C SER A 179 6.24 8.91 30.17
N THR A 180 7.52 9.19 30.00
CA THR A 180 8.03 10.45 29.44
C THR A 180 8.27 10.32 27.94
N LEU A 181 8.03 11.40 27.19
CA LEU A 181 8.41 11.46 25.78
C LEU A 181 9.91 11.26 25.61
N ASP A 182 10.30 10.50 24.59
CA ASP A 182 11.69 10.37 24.20
C ASP A 182 12.26 11.75 23.80
N PRO A 183 13.46 12.15 24.29
CA PRO A 183 14.04 13.45 23.96
C PRO A 183 14.22 13.70 22.45
N ASN A 184 14.33 12.63 21.66
CA ASN A 184 14.52 12.67 20.21
C ASN A 184 13.24 12.35 19.43
N TRP A 185 12.06 12.41 20.05
CA TRP A 185 10.78 12.11 19.38
C TRP A 185 10.58 12.78 18.00
N PRO A 186 11.05 14.02 17.71
CA PRO A 186 10.90 14.59 16.37
C PRO A 186 11.73 13.84 15.32
N LEU A 187 12.93 13.40 15.73
CA LEU A 187 13.84 12.62 14.89
C LEU A 187 13.30 11.20 14.71
N ASN A 188 12.73 10.62 15.77
CA ASN A 188 12.09 9.29 15.72
C ASN A 188 10.88 9.29 14.78
N ILE A 189 10.08 10.36 14.73
CA ILE A 189 8.99 10.50 13.74
C ILE A 189 9.54 10.50 12.32
N LEU A 190 10.60 11.26 12.05
CA LEU A 190 11.23 11.28 10.72
C LEU A 190 11.80 9.91 10.36
N TYR A 191 12.48 9.26 11.31
CA TYR A 191 13.01 7.91 11.15
C TYR A 191 11.88 6.92 10.83
N LEU A 192 10.84 6.89 11.66
CA LEU A 192 9.67 6.02 11.51
C LEU A 192 9.00 6.23 10.15
N LEU A 193 8.84 7.48 9.70
CA LEU A 193 8.26 7.79 8.39
C LEU A 193 9.07 7.18 7.24
N VAL A 194 10.40 7.33 7.27
CA VAL A 194 11.28 6.77 6.23
C VAL A 194 11.27 5.24 6.31
N PHE A 195 11.37 4.71 7.53
CA PHE A 195 11.39 3.27 7.81
C PHE A 195 10.14 2.57 7.29
N THR A 196 8.94 3.00 7.71
CA THR A 196 7.69 2.34 7.28
C THR A 196 7.39 2.56 5.81
N THR A 197 7.85 3.68 5.22
CA THR A 197 7.78 3.86 3.76
C THR A 197 8.67 2.83 3.04
N ALA A 198 9.88 2.59 3.55
CA ALA A 198 10.77 1.58 3.00
C ALA A 198 10.18 0.17 3.14
N VAL A 199 9.69 -0.20 4.33
CA VAL A 199 8.99 -1.48 4.60
C VAL A 199 7.81 -1.66 3.65
N GLY A 200 6.89 -0.69 3.61
CA GLY A 200 5.68 -0.78 2.78
C GLY A 200 5.99 -0.90 1.28
N LEU A 201 7.01 -0.21 0.79
CA LEU A 201 7.45 -0.34 -0.61
C LEU A 201 8.17 -1.66 -0.88
N PHE A 202 9.03 -2.10 0.04
CA PHE A 202 9.73 -3.37 -0.06
C PHE A 202 8.75 -4.55 -0.09
N GLU A 203 7.91 -4.66 0.91
CA GLU A 203 7.00 -5.79 1.04
C GLU A 203 6.01 -5.83 -0.12
N GLU A 204 5.48 -4.68 -0.55
CA GLU A 204 4.59 -4.66 -1.72
C GLU A 204 5.33 -4.95 -3.03
N ALA A 205 6.58 -4.53 -3.20
CA ALA A 205 7.39 -4.93 -4.35
C ALA A 205 7.69 -6.44 -4.35
N LEU A 206 7.94 -7.04 -3.18
CA LEU A 206 8.21 -8.46 -3.04
C LEU A 206 6.95 -9.30 -3.27
N PHE A 207 5.89 -9.04 -2.50
CA PHE A 207 4.69 -9.87 -2.47
C PHE A 207 3.72 -9.55 -3.61
N ARG A 208 3.53 -8.27 -3.97
CA ARG A 208 2.56 -7.85 -5.00
C ARG A 208 3.25 -7.63 -6.34
N GLY A 209 4.46 -7.09 -6.32
CA GLY A 209 5.29 -6.98 -7.51
C GLY A 209 5.75 -8.36 -7.99
N LEU A 210 6.73 -8.98 -7.33
CA LEU A 210 7.40 -10.19 -7.82
C LEU A 210 6.53 -11.44 -7.71
N LEU A 211 6.03 -11.74 -6.51
CA LEU A 211 5.29 -12.98 -6.26
C LEU A 211 3.91 -13.00 -6.94
N LEU A 212 3.04 -12.03 -6.62
CA LEU A 212 1.68 -12.01 -7.15
C LEU A 212 1.65 -11.90 -8.67
N HIS A 213 2.40 -10.97 -9.29
CA HIS A 213 2.36 -10.84 -10.74
C HIS A 213 3.07 -12.00 -11.46
N GLY A 214 4.02 -12.67 -10.82
CA GLY A 214 4.53 -13.97 -11.25
C GLY A 214 3.44 -15.04 -11.26
N LEU A 215 2.67 -15.15 -10.16
CA LEU A 215 1.54 -16.08 -10.04
C LEU A 215 0.44 -15.76 -11.05
N LEU A 216 0.07 -14.49 -11.24
CA LEU A 216 -0.94 -14.05 -12.21
C LEU A 216 -0.54 -14.36 -13.66
N ALA A 217 0.75 -14.25 -14.01
CA ALA A 217 1.20 -14.65 -15.35
C ALA A 217 0.87 -16.11 -15.66
N ARG A 218 0.93 -16.98 -14.64
CA ARG A 218 0.65 -18.42 -14.75
C ARG A 218 -0.82 -18.80 -14.51
N MET A 219 -1.44 -18.21 -13.51
CA MET A 219 -2.75 -18.61 -12.98
C MET A 219 -3.88 -17.68 -13.43
N GLY A 220 -3.58 -16.44 -13.83
CA GLY A 220 -4.54 -15.39 -14.18
C GLY A 220 -5.32 -15.60 -15.49
N THR A 221 -5.52 -16.86 -15.89
CA THR A 221 -6.23 -17.24 -17.12
C THR A 221 -7.74 -17.14 -16.96
N ASN A 222 -8.21 -17.33 -15.73
CA ASN A 222 -9.61 -17.32 -15.33
C ASN A 222 -9.74 -16.80 -13.90
N GLN A 223 -10.96 -16.53 -13.48
CA GLN A 223 -11.25 -15.96 -12.18
C GLN A 223 -10.76 -16.83 -11.01
N ARG A 224 -10.87 -18.16 -11.10
CA ARG A 224 -10.40 -19.07 -10.03
C ARG A 224 -8.90 -18.99 -9.85
N GLY A 225 -8.15 -18.92 -10.95
CA GLY A 225 -6.70 -18.80 -10.90
C GLY A 225 -6.22 -17.41 -10.46
N VAL A 226 -6.92 -16.33 -10.80
CA VAL A 226 -6.68 -15.00 -10.21
C VAL A 226 -6.86 -15.06 -8.69
N ILE A 227 -8.01 -15.57 -8.23
CA ILE A 227 -8.28 -15.74 -6.80
C ILE A 227 -7.19 -16.59 -6.12
N GLY A 228 -6.79 -17.70 -6.73
CA GLY A 228 -5.74 -18.56 -6.20
C GLY A 228 -4.40 -17.82 -6.06
N ALA A 229 -4.01 -17.01 -7.05
CA ALA A 229 -2.80 -16.22 -6.99
C ALA A 229 -2.83 -15.19 -5.85
N LEU A 230 -3.96 -14.51 -5.65
CA LEU A 230 -4.16 -13.57 -4.55
C LEU A 230 -4.05 -14.29 -3.20
N VAL A 231 -4.79 -15.40 -3.01
CA VAL A 231 -4.78 -16.16 -1.76
C VAL A 231 -3.37 -16.66 -1.42
N ILE A 232 -2.64 -17.22 -2.40
CA ILE A 232 -1.27 -17.72 -2.18
C ILE A 232 -0.34 -16.58 -1.77
N SER A 233 -0.34 -15.46 -2.50
CA SER A 233 0.48 -14.29 -2.19
C SER A 233 0.17 -13.74 -0.80
N SER A 234 -1.11 -13.62 -0.44
CA SER A 234 -1.55 -13.10 0.84
C SER A 234 -1.26 -14.02 2.02
N LEU A 235 -1.37 -15.34 1.85
CA LEU A 235 -1.00 -16.29 2.89
C LEU A 235 0.51 -16.27 3.15
N LEU A 236 1.33 -16.21 2.09
CA LEU A 236 2.79 -16.09 2.21
C LEU A 236 3.19 -14.78 2.89
N PHE A 237 2.50 -13.68 2.57
CA PHE A 237 2.66 -12.40 3.26
C PHE A 237 2.35 -12.50 4.75
N GLY A 238 1.22 -13.11 5.12
CA GLY A 238 0.85 -13.31 6.52
C GLY A 238 1.85 -14.18 7.28
N MET A 239 2.35 -15.25 6.64
CA MET A 239 3.38 -16.12 7.25
C MET A 239 4.72 -15.40 7.45
N ALA A 240 5.09 -14.47 6.57
CA ALA A 240 6.32 -13.69 6.71
C ALA A 240 6.32 -12.74 7.92
N HIS A 241 5.13 -12.41 8.46
CA HIS A 241 4.99 -11.61 9.67
C HIS A 241 5.19 -12.40 10.97
N ILE A 242 5.48 -13.70 10.89
CA ILE A 242 5.85 -14.50 12.05
C ILE A 242 7.31 -14.92 11.89
N SER A 243 8.13 -14.53 12.86
CA SER A 243 9.46 -15.11 13.03
C SER A 243 9.30 -16.42 13.83
N PRO A 244 9.58 -17.60 13.25
CA PRO A 244 9.46 -18.87 13.98
C PRO A 244 10.39 -18.94 15.19
N GLY A 245 11.48 -18.16 15.20
CA GLY A 245 12.39 -18.06 16.35
C GLY A 245 11.80 -17.32 17.55
N ASN A 246 10.73 -16.54 17.35
CA ASN A 246 10.07 -15.74 18.39
C ASN A 246 8.80 -16.40 18.93
N VAL A 247 8.45 -17.60 18.45
CA VAL A 247 7.24 -18.32 18.86
C VAL A 247 7.63 -19.61 19.58
N ASP A 248 7.25 -19.74 20.85
CA ASP A 248 7.28 -21.04 21.50
C ASP A 248 6.10 -21.89 21.00
N PHE A 249 6.39 -22.85 20.13
CA PHE A 249 5.37 -23.78 19.60
C PHE A 249 4.84 -24.78 20.64
N GLY A 250 5.45 -24.85 21.83
CA GLY A 250 4.93 -25.57 22.99
C GLY A 250 3.85 -24.79 23.75
N ASP A 251 3.76 -23.48 23.56
CA ASP A 251 2.79 -22.61 24.22
C ASP A 251 1.58 -22.34 23.31
N GLY A 252 0.42 -22.88 23.70
CA GLY A 252 -0.83 -22.69 22.97
C GLY A 252 -1.27 -21.23 22.84
N LEU A 253 -0.89 -20.36 23.78
CA LEU A 253 -1.22 -18.93 23.74
C LEU A 253 -0.42 -18.22 22.63
N GLN A 254 0.88 -18.46 22.54
CA GLN A 254 1.73 -17.90 21.49
C GLN A 254 1.39 -18.45 20.11
N VAL A 255 1.10 -19.75 20.01
CA VAL A 255 0.62 -20.37 18.75
C VAL A 255 -0.69 -19.72 18.28
N ALA A 256 -1.63 -19.48 19.19
CA ALA A 256 -2.89 -18.80 18.85
C ALA A 256 -2.65 -17.37 18.35
N GLN A 257 -1.78 -16.60 19.03
CA GLN A 257 -1.38 -15.27 18.58
C GLN A 257 -0.74 -15.31 17.18
N ALA A 258 0.17 -16.26 16.94
CA ALA A 258 0.83 -16.41 15.65
C ALA A 258 -0.16 -16.72 14.51
N ILE A 259 -1.10 -17.64 14.72
CA ILE A 259 -2.15 -17.96 13.74
C ILE A 259 -3.02 -16.73 13.46
N LEU A 260 -3.45 -16.02 14.51
CA LEU A 260 -4.27 -14.82 14.37
C LEU A 260 -3.52 -13.70 13.64
N LYS A 261 -2.22 -13.52 13.90
CA LYS A 261 -1.38 -12.57 13.16
C LYS A 261 -1.28 -12.94 11.68
N ILE A 262 -1.06 -14.21 11.35
CA ILE A 262 -1.03 -14.70 9.96
C ILE A 262 -2.37 -14.41 9.27
N CYS A 263 -3.49 -14.69 9.94
CA CYS A 263 -4.82 -14.39 9.41
C CYS A 263 -5.05 -12.88 9.23
N GLN A 264 -4.65 -12.07 10.21
CA GLN A 264 -4.80 -10.61 10.20
C GLN A 264 -3.99 -9.97 9.07
N ALA A 265 -2.69 -10.23 9.01
CA ALA A 265 -1.81 -9.72 7.97
C ALA A 265 -2.20 -10.29 6.59
N GLY A 266 -2.56 -11.57 6.52
CA GLY A 266 -3.02 -12.20 5.29
C GLY A 266 -4.31 -11.58 4.73
N LEU A 267 -5.28 -11.22 5.57
CA LEU A 267 -6.51 -10.55 5.14
C LEU A 267 -6.23 -9.17 4.54
N LEU A 268 -5.40 -8.36 5.22
CA LEU A 268 -4.96 -7.06 4.68
C LEU A 268 -4.20 -7.25 3.36
N GLY A 269 -3.31 -8.23 3.34
CA GLY A 269 -2.56 -8.61 2.17
C GLY A 269 -3.44 -9.06 1.00
N PHE A 270 -4.61 -9.66 1.26
CA PHE A 270 -5.60 -10.02 0.24
C PHE A 270 -6.26 -8.78 -0.36
N VAL A 271 -6.60 -7.81 0.49
CA VAL A 271 -7.13 -6.51 0.03
C VAL A 271 -6.12 -5.83 -0.89
N PHE A 272 -4.86 -5.68 -0.46
CA PHE A 272 -3.81 -5.03 -1.27
C PHE A 272 -3.50 -5.82 -2.56
N ALA A 273 -3.48 -7.15 -2.49
CA ALA A 273 -3.30 -7.98 -3.69
C ALA A 273 -4.41 -7.74 -4.73
N ALA A 274 -5.66 -7.56 -4.31
CA ALA A 274 -6.76 -7.26 -5.23
C ALA A 274 -6.62 -5.88 -5.90
N PHE A 275 -6.23 -4.85 -5.14
CA PHE A 275 -5.98 -3.52 -5.71
C PHE A 275 -4.80 -3.55 -6.69
N SER A 276 -3.68 -4.15 -6.29
CA SER A 276 -2.49 -4.24 -7.12
C SER A 276 -2.75 -5.02 -8.40
N ALA A 277 -3.45 -6.15 -8.33
CA ALA A 277 -3.82 -6.97 -9.48
C ALA A 277 -4.70 -6.19 -10.49
N ARG A 278 -5.62 -5.34 -10.01
CA ARG A 278 -6.50 -4.53 -10.87
C ARG A 278 -5.78 -3.32 -11.48
N GLN A 279 -4.96 -2.64 -10.69
CA GLN A 279 -4.29 -1.39 -11.09
C GLN A 279 -2.97 -1.67 -11.83
N ASN A 280 -2.40 -2.87 -11.68
CA ASN A 280 -1.03 -3.23 -12.04
C ASN A 280 0.01 -2.22 -11.49
N ARG A 281 -0.23 -1.72 -10.28
CA ARG A 281 0.61 -0.74 -9.58
C ARG A 281 0.81 -1.17 -8.14
N ILE A 282 1.98 -0.87 -7.57
CA ILE A 282 2.26 -1.19 -6.16
C ILE A 282 2.37 0.06 -5.28
N TYR A 283 2.70 1.24 -5.81
CA TYR A 283 2.87 2.45 -4.98
C TYR A 283 1.64 2.83 -4.16
N GLY A 284 0.44 2.74 -4.74
CA GLY A 284 -0.80 3.07 -4.03
C GLY A 284 -1.06 2.17 -2.82
N VAL A 285 -0.77 0.87 -2.94
CA VAL A 285 -0.90 -0.09 -1.83
C VAL A 285 0.29 0.00 -0.88
N GLY A 286 1.51 0.23 -1.37
CA GLY A 286 2.71 0.41 -0.56
C GLY A 286 2.64 1.61 0.37
N LEU A 287 2.07 2.74 -0.07
CA LEU A 287 1.85 3.89 0.81
C LEU A 287 0.72 3.66 1.81
N MET A 288 -0.31 2.89 1.45
CA MET A 288 -1.36 2.50 2.39
C MET A 288 -0.83 1.54 3.46
N HIS A 289 0.08 0.66 3.08
CA HIS A 289 0.82 -0.21 3.98
C HIS A 289 1.70 0.62 4.93
N ALA A 290 2.58 1.46 4.39
CA ALA A 290 3.44 2.35 5.16
C ALA A 290 2.65 3.22 6.17
N LEU A 291 1.49 3.74 5.76
CA LEU A 291 0.61 4.51 6.64
C LEU A 291 0.01 3.65 7.76
N THR A 292 -0.33 2.40 7.48
CA THR A 292 -0.84 1.46 8.49
C THR A 292 0.21 1.20 9.56
N ASP A 293 1.44 0.89 9.14
CA ASP A 293 2.55 0.63 10.05
C ASP A 293 2.93 1.88 10.83
N PHE A 294 3.03 3.02 10.15
CA PHE A 294 3.34 4.31 10.77
C PHE A 294 2.37 4.61 11.92
N LEU A 295 1.07 4.41 11.72
CA LEU A 295 0.07 4.69 12.74
C LEU A 295 0.16 3.74 13.92
N ILE A 296 0.33 2.44 13.67
CA ILE A 296 0.42 1.43 14.75
C ILE A 296 1.68 1.63 15.60
N MET A 297 2.80 1.98 14.95
CA MET A 297 4.11 2.16 15.58
C MET A 297 4.31 3.57 16.16
N PHE A 298 3.38 4.51 15.92
CA PHE A 298 3.57 5.92 16.26
C PHE A 298 3.84 6.15 17.76
N VAL A 299 3.05 5.53 18.63
CA VAL A 299 3.22 5.69 20.07
C VAL A 299 4.48 4.98 20.57
N PRO A 300 4.64 3.65 20.38
CA PRO A 300 5.79 2.95 20.93
C PRO A 300 7.12 3.46 20.37
N ASP A 301 7.22 3.70 19.06
CA ASP A 301 8.51 3.88 18.38
C ASP A 301 8.82 5.34 17.98
N ALA A 302 7.80 6.20 17.91
CA ALA A 302 8.03 7.62 17.64
C ALA A 302 8.08 8.44 18.93
N LEU A 303 7.21 8.14 19.90
CA LEU A 303 7.05 8.95 21.10
C LEU A 303 7.73 8.36 22.33
N MET A 304 7.72 7.04 22.52
CA MET A 304 8.16 6.40 23.77
C MET A 304 9.60 5.88 23.74
N GLY A 305 10.17 5.64 22.57
CA GLY A 305 11.57 5.22 22.45
C GLY A 305 11.93 4.84 21.01
N PRO A 306 13.21 4.63 20.70
CA PRO A 306 13.63 4.22 19.38
C PRO A 306 13.13 2.81 19.04
N MET A 307 12.95 2.58 17.75
CA MET A 307 12.58 1.29 17.15
C MET A 307 13.43 0.14 17.69
N VAL A 308 12.74 -0.90 18.15
CA VAL A 308 13.30 -2.23 18.41
C VAL A 308 12.55 -3.25 17.54
N GLU A 309 13.14 -4.42 17.31
CA GLU A 309 12.48 -5.48 16.56
C GLU A 309 11.07 -5.74 17.12
N THR A 310 10.07 -5.68 16.25
CA THR A 310 8.67 -5.85 16.67
C THR A 310 8.40 -7.32 16.99
N SER A 311 8.01 -7.61 18.23
CA SER A 311 7.44 -8.92 18.56
C SER A 311 5.93 -8.94 18.30
N TYR A 312 5.46 -10.00 17.64
CA TYR A 312 4.04 -10.22 17.35
C TYR A 312 3.38 -11.27 18.26
N VAL A 313 4.14 -11.81 19.21
CA VAL A 313 3.61 -12.70 20.24
C VAL A 313 4.18 -12.30 21.60
N SER A 314 3.41 -12.55 22.66
CA SER A 314 3.81 -12.36 24.05
C SER A 314 3.51 -13.61 24.86
N ASP A 315 4.42 -13.97 25.75
CA ASP A 315 4.31 -15.04 26.76
C ASP A 315 3.69 -14.55 28.09
N GLY A 316 3.44 -13.25 28.21
CA GLY A 316 3.02 -12.60 29.44
C GLY A 316 1.53 -12.22 29.50
N SER A 317 1.20 -11.33 30.45
CA SER A 317 -0.16 -10.80 30.66
C SER A 317 -0.77 -10.16 29.42
N ASP A 318 0.07 -9.74 28.48
CA ASP A 318 -0.32 -8.98 27.30
C ASP A 318 -0.77 -9.90 26.14
N GLY A 319 -0.47 -11.20 26.21
CA GLY A 319 -0.86 -12.15 25.16
C GLY A 319 -2.37 -12.19 24.91
N GLY A 320 -3.19 -12.05 25.96
CA GLY A 320 -4.64 -11.94 25.84
C GLY A 320 -5.09 -10.65 25.13
N VAL A 321 -4.41 -9.53 25.40
CA VAL A 321 -4.68 -8.24 24.75
C VAL A 321 -4.33 -8.32 23.25
N ILE A 322 -3.19 -8.95 22.91
CA ILE A 322 -2.77 -9.17 21.52
C ILE A 322 -3.78 -10.02 20.76
N ILE A 323 -4.33 -11.08 21.36
CA ILE A 323 -5.39 -11.89 20.75
C ILE A 323 -6.63 -11.03 20.43
N VAL A 324 -7.12 -10.26 21.40
CA VAL A 324 -8.29 -9.40 21.20
C VAL A 324 -8.02 -8.38 20.09
N MET A 325 -6.83 -7.79 20.08
CA MET A 325 -6.41 -6.85 19.02
C MET A 325 -6.47 -7.50 17.64
N TYR A 326 -5.88 -8.70 17.46
CA TYR A 326 -5.92 -9.38 16.16
C TYR A 326 -7.33 -9.77 15.73
N LEU A 327 -8.19 -10.22 16.66
CA LEU A 327 -9.59 -10.52 16.35
C LEU A 327 -10.36 -9.27 15.89
N VAL A 328 -10.13 -8.12 16.54
CA VAL A 328 -10.72 -6.84 16.13
C VAL A 328 -10.25 -6.44 14.73
N TYR A 329 -8.96 -6.53 14.45
CA TYR A 329 -8.44 -6.23 13.10
C TYR A 329 -8.98 -7.18 12.04
N ILE A 330 -9.06 -8.49 12.32
CA ILE A 330 -9.66 -9.47 11.41
C ILE A 330 -11.11 -9.10 11.10
N ALA A 331 -11.92 -8.83 12.13
CA ALA A 331 -13.33 -8.48 11.97
C ALA A 331 -13.50 -7.22 11.09
N LEU A 332 -12.58 -6.25 11.20
CA LEU A 332 -12.62 -5.01 10.45
C LEU A 332 -12.06 -5.15 9.03
N TYR A 333 -11.06 -6.01 8.83
CA TYR A 333 -10.51 -6.25 7.50
C TYR A 333 -11.41 -7.15 6.66
N LEU A 334 -12.31 -7.93 7.29
CA LEU A 334 -13.22 -8.83 6.60
C LEU A 334 -14.17 -8.11 5.62
N PRO A 335 -14.86 -7.00 5.97
CA PRO A 335 -15.62 -6.19 5.01
C PRO A 335 -14.77 -5.69 3.82
N ALA A 336 -13.53 -5.26 4.06
CA ALA A 336 -12.62 -4.83 3.00
C ALA A 336 -12.24 -5.99 2.07
N ALA A 337 -11.95 -7.17 2.64
CA ALA A 337 -11.66 -8.38 1.88
C ALA A 337 -12.87 -8.84 1.05
N ILE A 338 -14.09 -8.76 1.60
CA ILE A 338 -15.33 -9.04 0.86
C ILE A 338 -15.53 -8.05 -0.28
N MET A 339 -15.28 -6.75 -0.04
CA MET A 339 -15.35 -5.72 -1.08
C MET A 339 -14.34 -6.01 -2.20
N ALA A 340 -13.08 -6.28 -1.85
CA ALA A 340 -12.01 -6.64 -2.77
C ALA A 340 -12.40 -7.86 -3.62
N TRP A 341 -12.87 -8.92 -2.97
CA TRP A 341 -13.37 -10.14 -3.61
C TRP A 341 -14.50 -9.87 -4.61
N ARG A 342 -15.52 -9.11 -4.20
CA ARG A 342 -16.66 -8.75 -5.07
C ARG A 342 -16.21 -7.94 -6.28
N SER A 343 -15.26 -7.04 -6.09
CA SER A 343 -14.71 -6.23 -7.19
C SER A 343 -14.04 -7.09 -8.27
N LEU A 344 -13.42 -8.21 -7.89
CA LEU A 344 -12.76 -9.14 -8.80
C LEU A 344 -13.74 -10.01 -9.58
N LYS A 345 -14.92 -10.32 -9.03
CA LYS A 345 -15.95 -11.09 -9.74
C LYS A 345 -16.45 -10.39 -11.01
N GLY A 346 -16.43 -9.06 -11.03
CA GLY A 346 -16.82 -8.26 -12.19
C GLY A 346 -15.67 -7.86 -13.11
N SER A 347 -14.43 -8.28 -12.84
CA SER A 347 -13.27 -7.85 -13.62
C SER A 347 -13.15 -8.62 -14.95
N PRO A 348 -12.86 -7.92 -16.07
CA PRO A 348 -12.58 -8.56 -17.35
C PRO A 348 -11.46 -9.60 -17.20
N GLN A 349 -11.68 -10.79 -17.76
CA GLN A 349 -10.67 -11.85 -17.82
C GLN A 349 -10.07 -11.92 -19.23
N PRO A 350 -8.81 -12.31 -19.39
CA PRO A 350 -7.86 -12.76 -18.36
C PRO A 350 -7.15 -11.61 -17.63
N LEU A 351 -6.70 -11.86 -16.40
CA LEU A 351 -5.91 -10.92 -15.61
C LEU A 351 -4.51 -11.50 -15.33
N ARG A 352 -3.59 -11.31 -16.29
CA ARG A 352 -2.28 -12.00 -16.32
C ARG A 352 -1.14 -11.26 -15.61
N GLY A 353 -1.43 -10.13 -14.97
CA GLY A 353 -0.43 -9.31 -14.29
C GLY A 353 0.57 -8.63 -15.24
N ALA A 354 1.35 -7.72 -14.67
CA ALA A 354 2.26 -6.83 -15.40
C ALA A 354 3.40 -7.54 -16.16
N PHE A 355 3.87 -8.70 -15.70
CA PHE A 355 5.00 -9.39 -16.35
C PHE A 355 4.61 -10.16 -17.61
N TYR A 356 3.33 -10.45 -17.82
CA TYR A 356 2.90 -11.30 -18.94
C TYR A 356 3.02 -10.59 -20.29
N HIS A 357 2.81 -9.27 -20.30
CA HIS A 357 2.83 -8.43 -21.49
C HIS A 357 4.20 -7.83 -21.81
N ALA A 358 5.16 -7.99 -20.89
CA ALA A 358 6.50 -7.46 -21.00
C ALA A 358 7.45 -8.33 -21.81
#